data_AF-F3AHI1-F1
#
_entry.id   AF-F3AHI1-F1
#
_cell.length_a   1.000
_cell.length_b   1.000
_cell.length_c   1.000
_cell.angle_alpha   90.00
_cell.angle_beta   90.00
_cell.angle_gamma   90.00
#
_symmetry.space_group_name_H-M   'P 1'
#
loop_
_entity.id
_entity.type
_entity.pdbx_description
1 polymer ?
#
loop_
_entity_poly.entity_id
_entity_poly.type
_entity_poly.pdbx_seq_one_letter_code
_entity_poly.pdbx_strand_id
1 'polypeptide(L)'
;MDKITTILMNLIKCSIHKENIAIQQYDALSQKEKEQLFQLCSKHSISVIVGDVLGKSKMIEKTPDVKKLINESFMSVYRYEQSQTEIKKITHVLTELKIPYILLKGPRVRKYYPEPWLRTSCDIDILIHEEDLDLAINGLVEKCSYKKQERNYHDVHLVSTNNILLELHFNIKEK
;
A
#
# COMPACT_ATOMS: atom_id res chain seq x y z
N MET A 1 25.77 -13.75 -0.67
CA MET A 1 24.68 -12.96 -1.31
C MET A 1 25.24 -12.45 -2.62
N ASP A 2 24.52 -12.60 -3.73
CA ASP A 2 25.01 -12.10 -5.02
C ASP A 2 25.02 -10.55 -5.05
N LYS A 3 25.66 -9.99 -6.07
CA LYS A 3 25.85 -8.54 -6.22
C LYS A 3 24.53 -7.76 -6.29
N ILE A 4 23.52 -8.29 -6.99
CA ILE A 4 22.22 -7.63 -7.17
C ILE A 4 21.47 -7.63 -5.85
N THR A 5 21.40 -8.78 -5.17
CA THR A 5 20.73 -8.87 -3.87
C THR A 5 21.42 -7.99 -2.82
N THR A 6 22.75 -7.89 -2.86
CA THR A 6 23.50 -6.99 -1.96
C THR A 6 23.11 -5.53 -2.17
N ILE A 7 23.02 -5.07 -3.42
CA ILE A 7 22.63 -3.69 -3.73
C ILE A 7 21.16 -3.44 -3.39
N LEU A 8 20.28 -4.43 -3.62
CA LEU A 8 18.89 -4.35 -3.21
C LEU A 8 18.75 -4.15 -1.68
N MET A 9 19.49 -4.93 -0.89
CA MET A 9 19.50 -4.79 0.57
C MET A 9 20.03 -3.42 1.00
N ASN A 10 21.05 -2.88 0.32
CA ASN A 10 21.54 -1.53 0.57
C ASN A 10 20.49 -0.45 0.24
N LEU A 11 19.76 -0.59 -0.88
CA LEU A 11 18.65 0.31 -1.22
C LEU A 11 17.55 0.30 -0.15
N ILE A 12 17.16 -0.88 0.33
CA ILE A 12 16.19 -1.02 1.42
C ILE A 12 16.72 -0.36 2.70
N LYS A 13 17.98 -0.60 3.05
CA LYS A 13 18.66 0.04 4.19
C LYS A 13 18.60 1.56 4.07
N CYS A 14 18.91 2.12 2.91
CA CYS A 14 18.84 3.57 2.66
C CYS A 14 17.42 4.11 2.90
N SER A 15 16.38 3.40 2.47
CA SER A 15 15.00 3.79 2.74
C SER A 15 14.69 3.80 4.24
N ILE A 16 15.07 2.74 4.97
CA ILE A 16 14.83 2.61 6.42
C ILE A 16 15.54 3.71 7.21
N HIS A 17 16.79 3.97 6.89
CA HIS A 17 17.62 4.95 7.61
C HIS A 17 17.48 6.38 7.08
N LYS A 18 16.66 6.61 6.04
CA LYS A 18 16.51 7.90 5.35
C LYS A 18 17.86 8.45 4.84
N GLU A 19 18.71 7.54 4.37
CA GLU A 19 20.04 7.82 3.83
C GLU A 19 20.01 7.80 2.28
N ASN A 20 21.02 8.41 1.67
CA ASN A 20 21.24 8.28 0.23
C ASN A 20 22.04 7.01 -0.08
N ILE A 21 21.72 6.36 -1.19
CA ILE A 21 22.59 5.29 -1.70
C ILE A 21 23.91 5.88 -2.21
N ALA A 22 25.01 5.16 -1.93
CA ALA A 22 26.30 5.45 -2.53
C ALA A 22 26.25 5.20 -4.04
N ILE A 23 26.44 6.25 -4.83
CA ILE A 23 26.34 6.23 -6.31
C ILE A 23 27.22 5.13 -6.91
N GLN A 24 28.42 4.95 -6.37
CA GLN A 24 29.39 3.96 -6.84
C GLN A 24 28.82 2.53 -6.79
N GLN A 25 27.92 2.23 -5.84
CA GLN A 25 27.32 0.90 -5.72
C GLN A 25 26.27 0.67 -6.80
N TYR A 26 25.44 1.67 -7.10
CA TYR A 26 24.40 1.57 -8.12
C TYR A 26 24.98 1.59 -9.55
N ASP A 27 25.97 2.45 -9.79
CA ASP A 27 26.62 2.56 -11.10
C ASP A 27 27.58 1.42 -11.41
N ALA A 28 28.01 0.66 -10.39
CA ALA A 28 28.74 -0.58 -10.60
C ALA A 28 27.89 -1.68 -11.28
N LEU A 29 26.56 -1.53 -11.35
CA LEU A 29 25.70 -2.44 -12.10
C LEU A 29 25.71 -2.09 -13.59
N SER A 30 25.97 -3.10 -14.40
CA SER A 30 25.67 -3.08 -15.84
C SER A 30 24.17 -2.90 -16.08
N GLN A 31 23.80 -2.48 -17.28
CA GLN A 31 22.39 -2.29 -17.65
C GLN A 31 21.56 -3.57 -17.44
N LYS A 32 22.11 -4.74 -17.81
CA LYS A 32 21.45 -6.04 -17.59
C LYS A 32 21.25 -6.36 -16.10
N GLU A 33 22.22 -6.02 -15.25
CA GLU A 33 22.08 -6.22 -13.80
C GLU A 33 21.06 -5.24 -13.19
N LYS A 34 20.96 -4.00 -13.70
CA LYS A 34 19.92 -3.04 -13.30
C LYS A 34 18.52 -3.53 -13.69
N GLU A 35 18.35 -4.11 -14.88
CA GLU A 35 17.10 -4.75 -15.30
C GLU A 35 16.72 -5.92 -14.38
N GLN A 36 17.70 -6.77 -14.03
CA GLN A 36 17.49 -7.88 -13.08
C GLN A 36 17.14 -7.38 -11.68
N LEU A 37 17.77 -6.29 -11.21
CA LEU A 37 17.41 -5.63 -9.96
C LEU A 37 15.94 -5.19 -9.98
N PHE A 38 15.46 -4.57 -11.07
CA PHE A 38 14.07 -4.12 -11.17
C PHE A 38 13.07 -5.27 -11.26
N GLN A 39 13.41 -6.35 -11.97
CA GLN A 39 12.62 -7.58 -11.96
C GLN A 39 12.51 -8.16 -10.55
N LEU A 40 13.61 -8.18 -9.81
CA LEU A 40 13.65 -8.64 -8.42
C LEU A 40 12.80 -7.74 -7.51
N CYS A 41 12.88 -6.41 -7.68
CA CYS A 41 12.05 -5.46 -6.95
C CYS A 41 10.55 -5.71 -7.17
N SER A 42 10.15 -5.93 -8.43
CA SER A 42 8.76 -6.22 -8.79
C SER A 42 8.29 -7.54 -8.17
N LYS A 43 9.11 -8.60 -8.27
CA LYS A 43 8.81 -9.92 -7.72
C LYS A 43 8.61 -9.91 -6.20
N HIS A 44 9.32 -9.03 -5.49
CA HIS A 44 9.20 -8.87 -4.04
C HIS A 44 8.28 -7.72 -3.62
N SER A 45 7.61 -7.05 -4.55
CA SER A 45 6.73 -5.90 -4.29
C SER A 45 7.39 -4.75 -3.51
N ILE A 46 8.65 -4.46 -3.83
CA ILE A 46 9.46 -3.39 -3.20
C ILE A 46 9.91 -2.32 -4.20
N SER A 47 9.36 -2.32 -5.42
CA SER A 47 9.63 -1.32 -6.45
C SER A 47 9.44 0.11 -5.97
N VAL A 48 8.41 0.37 -5.15
CA VAL A 48 8.12 1.70 -4.58
C VAL A 48 9.20 2.15 -3.60
N ILE A 49 9.75 1.23 -2.80
CA ILE A 49 10.85 1.52 -1.86
C ILE A 49 12.11 1.92 -2.64
N VAL A 50 12.45 1.15 -3.67
CA VAL A 50 13.62 1.43 -4.50
C VAL A 50 13.41 2.69 -5.34
N GLY A 51 12.22 2.88 -5.90
CA GLY A 51 11.85 4.08 -6.65
C GLY A 51 11.96 5.37 -5.84
N ASP A 52 11.55 5.34 -4.56
CA ASP A 52 11.72 6.47 -3.63
C ASP A 52 13.20 6.82 -3.42
N VAL A 53 14.02 5.83 -3.09
CA VAL A 53 15.46 6.02 -2.82
C VAL A 53 16.19 6.53 -4.07
N LEU A 54 15.97 5.87 -5.22
CA LEU A 54 16.57 6.29 -6.48
C LEU A 54 16.05 7.66 -6.90
N GLY A 55 14.76 7.96 -6.68
CA GLY A 55 14.12 9.23 -7.00
C GLY A 55 14.74 10.41 -6.26
N LYS A 56 14.94 10.27 -4.94
CA LYS A 56 15.54 11.29 -4.07
C LYS A 56 17.01 11.58 -4.38
N SER A 57 17.75 10.63 -4.93
CA SER A 57 19.14 10.86 -5.30
C SER A 57 19.26 11.81 -6.49
N LYS A 58 19.91 12.97 -6.29
CA LYS A 58 20.22 13.93 -7.37
C LYS A 58 21.32 13.44 -8.31
N MET A 59 22.09 12.45 -7.87
CA MET A 59 23.32 12.00 -8.51
C MET A 59 23.11 10.77 -9.40
N ILE A 60 21.94 10.12 -9.29
CA ILE A 60 21.57 8.99 -10.14
C ILE A 60 20.82 9.52 -11.36
N GLU A 61 21.29 9.12 -12.54
CA GLU A 61 20.62 9.41 -13.80
C GLU A 61 19.20 8.82 -13.82
N LYS A 62 18.21 9.65 -14.20
CA LYS A 62 16.82 9.22 -14.33
C LYS A 62 16.56 8.58 -15.70
N THR A 63 17.18 7.42 -15.90
CA THR A 63 16.91 6.58 -17.08
C THR A 63 15.40 6.23 -17.16
N PRO A 64 14.88 5.81 -18.31
CA PRO A 64 13.47 5.43 -18.45
C PRO A 64 12.99 4.42 -17.39
N ASP A 65 13.82 3.43 -17.05
CA ASP A 65 13.48 2.43 -16.03
C ASP A 65 13.42 3.02 -14.62
N VAL A 66 14.36 3.90 -14.27
CA VAL A 66 14.33 4.62 -12.99
C VAL A 66 13.09 5.52 -12.90
N LYS A 67 12.74 6.21 -13.99
CA LYS A 67 11.52 7.02 -14.08
C LYS A 67 10.26 6.17 -13.87
N LYS A 68 10.23 4.94 -14.38
CA LYS A 68 9.11 4.01 -14.14
C LYS A 68 8.93 3.71 -12.65
N LEU A 69 10.00 3.41 -11.92
CA LEU A 69 9.95 3.18 -10.47
C LEU A 69 9.53 4.44 -9.69
N ILE A 70 10.01 5.61 -10.11
CA ILE A 70 9.61 6.90 -9.53
C ILE A 70 8.10 7.12 -9.75
N ASN A 71 7.58 6.85 -10.94
CA ASN A 71 6.16 6.95 -11.24
C ASN A 71 5.33 5.98 -10.40
N GLU A 72 5.80 4.75 -10.19
CA GLU A 72 5.17 3.79 -9.27
C GLU A 72 5.10 4.34 -7.84
N SER A 73 6.13 5.06 -7.40
CA SER A 73 6.19 5.71 -6.09
C SER A 73 5.17 6.84 -5.97
N PHE A 74 5.09 7.72 -6.97
CA PHE A 74 4.06 8.77 -7.04
C PHE A 74 2.64 8.18 -7.03
N MET A 75 2.40 7.12 -7.79
CA MET A 75 1.11 6.43 -7.77
C MET A 75 0.81 5.80 -6.41
N SER A 76 1.82 5.38 -5.66
CA SER A 76 1.65 4.88 -4.29
C SER A 76 1.21 5.99 -3.33
N VAL A 77 1.80 7.19 -3.44
CA VAL A 77 1.35 8.37 -2.69
C VAL A 77 -0.11 8.69 -3.00
N TYR A 78 -0.48 8.72 -4.28
CA TYR A 78 -1.86 8.99 -4.70
C TYR A 78 -2.84 7.96 -4.12
N ARG A 79 -2.54 6.66 -4.25
CA ARG A 79 -3.38 5.57 -3.69
C ARG A 79 -3.50 5.67 -2.17
N TYR A 80 -2.41 6.04 -1.49
CA TYR A 80 -2.40 6.23 -0.06
C TYR A 80 -3.37 7.35 0.37
N GLU A 81 -3.33 8.50 -0.29
CA GLU A 81 -4.23 9.64 0.03
C GLU A 81 -5.71 9.30 -0.24
N GLN A 82 -5.99 8.59 -1.33
CA GLN A 82 -7.33 8.08 -1.63
C GLN A 82 -7.81 7.10 -0.55
N SER A 83 -6.99 6.12 -0.18
CA SER A 83 -7.28 5.17 0.91
C SER A 83 -7.53 5.88 2.24
N GLN A 84 -6.74 6.91 2.59
CA GLN A 84 -6.96 7.68 3.82
C GLN A 84 -8.29 8.42 3.82
N THR A 85 -8.67 8.97 2.68
CA THR A 85 -9.95 9.65 2.52
C THR A 85 -11.11 8.68 2.70
N GLU A 86 -11.03 7.49 2.10
CA GLU A 86 -12.06 6.46 2.26
C GLU A 86 -12.13 5.91 3.68
N ILE A 87 -10.99 5.64 4.34
CA ILE A 87 -10.96 5.23 5.75
C ILE A 87 -11.67 6.26 6.63
N LYS A 88 -11.42 7.56 6.43
CA LYS A 88 -12.09 8.62 7.20
C LYS A 88 -13.60 8.61 7.00
N LYS A 89 -14.08 8.43 5.76
CA LYS A 89 -15.53 8.33 5.47
C LYS A 89 -16.16 7.13 6.14
N ILE A 90 -15.56 5.94 5.98
CA ILE A 90 -16.07 4.70 6.55
C ILE A 90 -16.14 4.80 8.08
N THR A 91 -15.02 5.19 8.70
CA THR A 91 -14.92 5.27 10.17
C THR A 91 -15.85 6.33 10.75
N HIS A 92 -16.09 7.43 10.03
CA HIS A 92 -17.10 8.42 10.43
C HIS A 92 -18.51 7.82 10.44
N VAL A 93 -18.93 7.13 9.38
CA VAL A 93 -20.24 6.46 9.31
C VAL A 93 -20.40 5.43 10.43
N LEU A 94 -19.42 4.56 10.64
CA LEU A 94 -19.47 3.54 11.70
C LEU A 94 -19.56 4.19 13.09
N THR A 95 -18.83 5.28 13.32
CA THR A 95 -18.87 6.03 14.59
C THR A 95 -20.23 6.69 14.82
N GLU A 96 -20.83 7.31 13.80
CA GLU A 96 -22.17 7.91 13.90
C GLU A 96 -23.25 6.86 14.21
N LEU A 97 -23.12 5.67 13.63
CA LEU A 97 -24.01 4.54 13.88
C LEU A 97 -23.71 3.81 15.20
N LYS A 98 -22.69 4.25 15.94
CA LYS A 98 -22.20 3.66 17.19
C LYS A 98 -21.77 2.19 17.05
N ILE A 99 -21.31 1.80 15.86
CA ILE A 99 -20.81 0.46 15.55
C ILE A 99 -19.34 0.39 15.98
N PRO A 100 -18.96 -0.49 16.92
CA PRO A 100 -17.57 -0.73 17.25
C PRO A 100 -16.83 -1.34 16.05
N TYR A 101 -15.62 -0.87 15.76
CA TYR A 101 -14.84 -1.36 14.63
C TYR A 101 -13.33 -1.40 14.91
N ILE A 102 -12.61 -2.26 14.18
CA ILE A 102 -11.15 -2.34 14.20
C ILE A 102 -10.61 -2.28 12.76
N LEU A 103 -9.74 -1.32 12.48
CA LEU A 103 -8.94 -1.30 11.25
C LEU A 103 -7.88 -2.40 11.31
N LEU A 104 -7.88 -3.30 10.35
CA LEU A 104 -6.94 -4.41 10.26
C LEU A 104 -5.78 -4.10 9.30
N LYS A 105 -4.82 -5.03 9.22
CA LYS A 105 -3.75 -5.14 8.21
C LYS A 105 -3.04 -3.80 7.88
N GLY A 106 -2.95 -3.48 6.58
CA GLY A 106 -2.16 -2.40 5.99
C GLY A 106 -2.42 -1.03 6.61
N PRO A 107 -3.68 -0.57 6.72
CA PRO A 107 -4.03 0.69 7.37
C PRO A 107 -3.40 0.91 8.75
N ARG A 108 -3.23 -0.16 9.54
CA ARG A 108 -2.64 -0.10 10.89
C ARG A 108 -1.12 -0.23 10.90
N VAL A 109 -0.54 -1.04 10.02
CA VAL A 109 0.91 -1.34 10.00
C VAL A 109 1.73 -0.28 9.27
N ARG A 110 1.15 0.43 8.28
CA ARG A 110 1.87 1.41 7.43
C ARG A 110 2.60 2.52 8.20
N LYS A 111 2.16 2.85 9.42
CA LYS A 111 2.85 3.85 10.27
C LYS A 111 4.26 3.43 10.71
N TYR A 112 4.61 2.15 10.57
CA TYR A 112 5.94 1.62 10.89
C TYR A 112 6.88 1.61 9.68
N TYR A 113 6.40 1.95 8.49
CA TYR A 113 7.25 2.16 7.32
C TYR A 113 7.91 3.55 7.40
N PRO A 114 9.07 3.76 6.75
CA PRO A 114 9.76 5.05 6.76
C PRO A 114 8.87 6.22 6.31
N GLU A 115 8.00 5.93 5.34
CA GLU A 115 6.88 6.74 4.89
C GLU A 115 5.66 5.82 4.69
N PRO A 116 4.43 6.20 5.12
CA PRO A 116 3.26 5.30 5.09
C PRO A 116 2.88 4.77 3.70
N TRP A 117 3.10 5.55 2.66
CA TRP A 117 2.79 5.19 1.27
C TRP A 117 3.81 4.19 0.67
N LEU A 118 4.91 3.88 1.35
CA LEU A 118 5.82 2.80 0.96
C LEU A 118 5.20 1.42 1.19
N ARG A 119 4.19 1.31 2.07
CA ARG A 119 3.36 0.10 2.18
C ARG A 119 2.26 0.14 1.12
N THR A 120 2.52 -0.50 -0.01
CA THR A 120 1.53 -0.68 -1.08
C THR A 120 0.44 -1.65 -0.63
N SER A 121 -0.69 -1.17 -0.11
CA SER A 121 -1.92 -1.95 0.12
C SER A 121 -3.02 -1.48 -0.82
N CYS A 122 -3.88 -2.39 -1.25
CA CYS A 122 -4.94 -2.12 -2.24
C CYS A 122 -6.34 -2.09 -1.61
N ASP A 123 -6.52 -2.79 -0.50
CA ASP A 123 -7.75 -3.04 0.23
C ASP A 123 -7.78 -2.29 1.58
N ILE A 124 -8.99 -2.01 2.03
CA ILE A 124 -9.28 -1.55 3.39
C ILE A 124 -9.98 -2.69 4.11
N ASP A 125 -9.37 -3.17 5.18
CA ASP A 125 -9.95 -4.20 6.04
C ASP A 125 -10.46 -3.60 7.34
N ILE A 126 -11.74 -3.83 7.63
CA ILE A 126 -12.37 -3.43 8.89
C ILE A 126 -13.12 -4.60 9.48
N LEU A 127 -12.88 -4.90 10.74
CA LEU A 127 -13.65 -5.84 11.54
C LEU A 127 -14.75 -5.12 12.31
N ILE A 128 -15.97 -5.64 12.24
CA ILE A 128 -17.12 -5.27 13.06
C ILE A 128 -17.75 -6.51 13.67
N HIS A 129 -18.73 -6.33 14.55
CA HIS A 129 -19.58 -7.42 15.02
C HIS A 129 -20.55 -7.87 13.92
N GLU A 130 -20.86 -9.17 13.85
CA GLU A 130 -21.75 -9.71 12.82
C GLU A 130 -23.18 -9.15 12.96
N GLU A 131 -23.64 -8.90 14.20
CA GLU A 131 -24.95 -8.27 14.44
C GLU A 131 -25.09 -6.86 13.84
N ASP A 132 -23.98 -6.14 13.63
CA ASP A 132 -23.98 -4.78 13.10
C ASP A 132 -23.86 -4.73 11.57
N LEU A 133 -23.69 -5.88 10.91
CA LEU A 133 -23.31 -5.97 9.49
C LEU A 133 -24.30 -5.25 8.56
N ASP A 134 -25.59 -5.54 8.71
CA ASP A 134 -26.62 -4.93 7.85
C ASP A 134 -26.73 -3.43 8.09
N LEU A 135 -26.61 -2.97 9.35
CA LEU A 135 -26.63 -1.55 9.69
C LEU A 135 -25.43 -0.82 9.10
N ALA A 136 -24.23 -1.40 9.20
CA ALA A 136 -23.00 -0.85 8.62
C ALA A 136 -23.10 -0.74 7.10
N ILE A 137 -23.52 -1.81 6.42
CA ILE A 137 -23.67 -1.83 4.96
C ILE A 137 -24.66 -0.75 4.51
N ASN A 138 -25.85 -0.69 5.12
CA ASN A 138 -26.86 0.29 4.75
C ASN A 138 -26.33 1.72 4.94
N GLY A 139 -25.67 2.00 6.07
CA GLY A 139 -25.05 3.29 6.32
C GLY A 139 -23.99 3.68 5.28
N LEU A 140 -23.13 2.75 4.87
CA LEU A 140 -22.08 3.00 3.88
C LEU A 140 -22.66 3.19 2.46
N VAL A 141 -23.71 2.45 2.11
CA VAL A 141 -24.42 2.60 0.84
C VAL A 141 -25.11 3.98 0.78
N GLU A 142 -25.89 4.33 1.80
CA GLU A 142 -26.69 5.55 1.83
C GLU A 142 -25.84 6.82 1.96
N LYS A 143 -24.86 6.82 2.89
CA LYS A 143 -24.08 8.04 3.20
C LYS A 143 -22.83 8.21 2.35
N CYS A 144 -22.28 7.12 1.80
CA CYS A 144 -21.00 7.14 1.09
C CYS A 144 -21.07 6.55 -0.32
N SER A 145 -22.26 6.15 -0.79
CA SER A 145 -22.46 5.59 -2.14
C SER A 145 -21.61 4.35 -2.43
N TYR A 146 -21.30 3.57 -1.38
CA TYR A 146 -20.66 2.27 -1.56
C TYR A 146 -21.60 1.31 -2.30
N LYS A 147 -21.02 0.41 -3.09
CA LYS A 147 -21.75 -0.67 -3.75
C LYS A 147 -21.40 -1.98 -3.06
N LYS A 148 -22.40 -2.62 -2.46
CA LYS A 148 -22.26 -4.00 -1.95
C LYS A 148 -21.98 -4.94 -3.11
N GLN A 149 -21.01 -5.83 -2.93
CA GLN A 149 -20.66 -6.88 -3.88
C GLN A 149 -20.91 -8.26 -3.22
N GLU A 150 -19.90 -9.12 -3.23
CA GLU A 150 -19.98 -10.48 -2.74
C GLU A 150 -19.99 -10.54 -1.20
N ARG A 151 -20.75 -11.48 -0.64
CA ARG A 151 -20.65 -11.88 0.77
C ARG A 151 -19.93 -13.21 0.83
N ASN A 152 -18.78 -13.22 1.49
CA ASN A 152 -17.99 -14.42 1.72
C ASN A 152 -18.33 -15.05 3.09
N TYR A 153 -17.54 -16.04 3.47
CA TYR A 153 -17.68 -16.74 4.75
C TYR A 153 -17.40 -15.85 5.97
N HIS A 154 -16.51 -14.85 5.84
CA HIS A 154 -16.02 -14.05 6.96
C HIS A 154 -16.09 -12.52 6.74
N ASP A 155 -16.42 -12.08 5.52
CA ASP A 155 -16.52 -10.67 5.15
C ASP A 155 -17.61 -10.40 4.10
N VAL A 156 -17.85 -9.11 3.88
CA VAL A 156 -18.61 -8.58 2.74
C VAL A 156 -17.76 -7.57 2.00
N HIS A 157 -17.67 -7.71 0.68
CA HIS A 157 -16.97 -6.75 -0.17
C HIS A 157 -17.88 -5.57 -0.47
N LEU A 158 -17.37 -4.35 -0.27
CA LEU A 158 -17.98 -3.11 -0.74
C LEU A 158 -16.99 -2.30 -1.54
N VAL A 159 -17.44 -1.63 -2.60
CA VAL A 159 -16.56 -0.82 -3.45
C VAL A 159 -17.02 0.64 -3.47
N SER A 160 -16.08 1.55 -3.24
CA SER A 160 -16.31 2.99 -3.31
C SER A 160 -16.46 3.48 -4.76
N THR A 161 -16.92 4.72 -4.94
CA THR A 161 -16.98 5.37 -6.26
C THR A 161 -15.62 5.54 -6.93
N ASN A 162 -14.53 5.52 -6.15
CA ASN A 162 -13.15 5.59 -6.62
C ASN A 162 -12.51 4.20 -6.82
N ASN A 163 -13.32 3.14 -6.89
CA ASN A 163 -12.88 1.75 -7.05
C ASN A 163 -11.93 1.26 -5.93
N ILE A 164 -12.09 1.75 -4.71
CA ILE A 164 -11.39 1.21 -3.53
C ILE A 164 -12.26 0.11 -2.92
N LEU A 165 -11.64 -1.06 -2.72
CA LEU A 165 -12.27 -2.21 -2.06
C LEU A 165 -12.20 -2.05 -0.53
N LEU A 166 -13.35 -2.16 0.11
CA LEU A 166 -13.52 -2.39 1.53
C LEU A 166 -13.92 -3.86 1.74
N GLU A 167 -13.10 -4.60 2.47
CA GLU A 167 -13.46 -5.89 3.04
C GLU A 167 -14.03 -5.62 4.45
N LEU A 168 -15.35 -5.73 4.59
CA LEU A 168 -16.03 -5.57 5.87
C LEU A 168 -16.15 -6.93 6.54
N HIS A 169 -15.15 -7.23 7.38
CA HIS A 169 -15.03 -8.46 8.14
C HIS A 169 -16.03 -8.49 9.30
N PHE A 170 -16.68 -9.63 9.48
CA PHE A 170 -17.46 -9.97 10.68
C PHE A 170 -16.90 -11.20 11.40
N ASN A 171 -15.82 -11.79 10.88
CA ASN A 171 -15.06 -12.87 11.50
C ASN A 171 -13.57 -12.79 11.08
N ILE A 172 -12.64 -13.23 11.94
CA ILE A 172 -11.18 -13.24 11.66
C ILE A 172 -10.71 -14.60 11.09
N LYS A 173 -11.59 -15.60 11.00
CA LYS A 173 -11.22 -16.92 10.49
C LYS A 173 -10.84 -16.87 9.01
N GLU A 174 -9.54 -16.99 8.73
CA GLU A 174 -9.01 -17.32 7.41
C GLU A 174 -9.12 -18.85 7.18
N LYS A 175 -9.38 -19.27 5.94
CA LYS A 175 -9.53 -20.69 5.57
C LYS A 175 -8.19 -21.42 5.49
#